data_AF-A0A812T2U3-F1
#
_entry.id   AF-A0A812T2U3-F1
#
_cell.length_a   1.000
_cell.length_b   1.000
_cell.length_c   1.000
_cell.angle_alpha   90.00
_cell.angle_beta   90.00
_cell.angle_gamma   90.00
#
_symmetry.space_group_name_H-M   'P 1'
#
loop_
_entity.id
_entity.type
_entity.pdbx_description
1 polymer ?
#
loop_
_entity_poly.entity_id
_entity_poly.type
_entity_poly.pdbx_seq_one_letter_code
_entity_poly.pdbx_strand_id
1 'polypeptide(L)'
;MTRSIYVISPNGQQQCAGEYTQSGDSANGCPVWEQKEGGLWMYTGANGMWIIGGRDAKEKNFKCSHGLIFCRTPSAGVPPDKITGVWERLSGECFVEDPHIVVTKNLHTPSQLRVVSPNGQQRCSGDYMLMPGRIANGLPVWEQKAGRCFLYCGTNGSWILGGSDAKEKGFNCAKGVVYSKRPSGGLMPDKVGGAWLRLQGDKFQEDPAIAVTIKPSRLYVQTPHGQHRCSGEYIPAGDRMANGYPLWEHAGGKCWLYSGSNGMWIIGGTDAAAKDFQCTRGVIYCQTVHNGQMPDKMVGNWLRLDGDKFREDAAILVGTKPPSLHILSPNGQPKCGGEYVLVGERCHGQPTWKQRRTEIRICSGADGHWMVTAGVPKDGLDSDKPLLRCDQPHLGETPDKVLSSWSRLDNEEMVKDDQVKVSSSSSLGKPVKLHVSTPSGQQNCGGEYLLVAGESANGSPLWKQMGGKYWLYSGTNGLWIIGGSGAKRKNFDCSRGVIYSQTPHGGQLPHQVSGVWLRLQGQEFVEDSKISIVQ
;
A
#
# COMPACT_ATOMS: atom_id res chain seq x y z
N MET A 1 20.37 -4.53 16.45
CA MET A 1 19.59 -4.88 15.24
C MET A 1 20.36 -4.40 14.04
N THR A 2 20.75 -5.31 13.16
CA THR A 2 21.34 -4.99 11.86
C THR A 2 20.32 -4.21 11.04
N ARG A 3 20.75 -3.10 10.43
CA ARG A 3 19.88 -2.33 9.53
C ARG A 3 19.92 -3.01 8.17
N SER A 4 18.76 -3.25 7.57
CA SER A 4 18.63 -3.74 6.19
C SER A 4 17.98 -2.69 5.29
N ILE A 5 18.31 -2.77 4.02
CA ILE A 5 17.68 -2.05 2.90
C ILE A 5 17.52 -3.03 1.73
N TYR A 6 16.69 -2.67 0.78
CA TYR A 6 16.41 -3.45 -0.41
C TYR A 6 16.67 -2.61 -1.65
N VAL A 7 17.37 -3.20 -2.60
CA VAL A 7 17.59 -2.63 -3.93
C VAL A 7 16.66 -3.33 -4.91
N ILE A 8 15.88 -2.57 -5.65
CA ILE A 8 15.08 -3.01 -6.79
C ILE A 8 15.79 -2.48 -8.03
N SER A 9 16.13 -3.34 -8.98
CA SER A 9 16.78 -3.00 -10.25
C SER A 9 16.20 -3.88 -11.35
N PRO A 10 15.03 -3.51 -11.91
CA PRO A 10 14.28 -4.41 -12.79
C PRO A 10 14.84 -4.47 -14.21
N ASN A 11 15.51 -3.41 -14.69
CA ASN A 11 16.03 -3.34 -16.05
C ASN A 11 17.55 -3.46 -16.02
N GLY A 12 18.12 -4.60 -16.41
CA GLY A 12 19.57 -4.78 -16.39
C GLY A 12 20.19 -4.73 -14.98
N GLN A 13 21.42 -5.18 -14.86
CA GLN A 13 22.14 -5.26 -13.57
C GLN A 13 21.31 -5.90 -12.44
N GLN A 14 20.43 -6.87 -12.76
CA GLN A 14 19.49 -7.46 -11.79
C GLN A 14 20.20 -8.18 -10.64
N GLN A 15 21.46 -8.58 -10.84
CA GLN A 15 22.31 -9.11 -9.78
C GLN A 15 22.57 -8.10 -8.65
N CYS A 16 22.36 -6.79 -8.88
CA CYS A 16 22.45 -5.76 -7.85
C CYS A 16 21.20 -5.68 -6.97
N ALA A 17 20.10 -6.33 -7.34
CA ALA A 17 18.86 -6.31 -6.57
C ALA A 17 18.90 -7.24 -5.35
N GLY A 18 18.05 -6.98 -4.36
CA GLY A 18 17.91 -7.81 -3.16
C GLY A 18 18.19 -7.07 -1.86
N GLU A 19 18.31 -7.84 -0.77
CA GLU A 19 18.58 -7.33 0.57
C GLU A 19 20.06 -6.98 0.75
N TYR A 20 20.33 -5.79 1.29
CA TYR A 20 21.65 -5.38 1.76
C TYR A 20 21.61 -5.09 3.26
N THR A 21 22.57 -5.63 3.99
CA THR A 21 22.73 -5.42 5.43
C THR A 21 23.88 -4.47 5.69
N GLN A 22 23.71 -3.53 6.61
CA GLN A 22 24.79 -2.63 7.01
C GLN A 22 25.95 -3.44 7.60
N SER A 23 27.13 -3.30 7.01
CA SER A 23 28.38 -3.90 7.49
C SER A 23 29.01 -3.06 8.60
N GLY A 24 30.10 -3.55 9.20
CA GLY A 24 30.94 -2.76 10.12
C GLY A 24 31.82 -1.73 9.41
N ASP A 25 31.91 -1.78 8.08
CA ASP A 25 32.80 -0.95 7.28
C ASP A 25 32.19 0.44 7.01
N SER A 26 33.09 1.40 6.75
CA SER A 26 32.71 2.76 6.33
C SER A 26 33.51 3.18 5.10
N ALA A 27 32.85 3.84 4.17
CA ALA A 27 33.44 4.41 2.97
C ALA A 27 33.09 5.90 2.89
N ASN A 28 34.12 6.76 2.83
CA ASN A 28 33.97 8.22 2.75
C ASN A 28 33.00 8.79 3.81
N GLY A 29 33.16 8.34 5.05
CA GLY A 29 32.35 8.79 6.19
C GLY A 29 30.92 8.22 6.25
N CYS A 30 30.54 7.39 5.28
CA CYS A 30 29.22 6.76 5.19
C CYS A 30 29.30 5.25 5.47
N PRO A 31 28.21 4.63 5.97
CA PRO A 31 28.18 3.20 6.21
C PRO A 31 28.17 2.41 4.88
N VAL A 32 28.88 1.28 4.87
CA VAL A 32 28.84 0.33 3.75
C VAL A 32 27.76 -0.73 4.00
N TRP A 33 27.02 -1.06 2.95
CA TRP A 33 25.98 -2.08 2.96
C TRP A 33 26.42 -3.25 2.11
N GLU A 34 26.36 -4.47 2.65
CA GLU A 34 26.75 -5.70 1.95
C GLU A 34 25.51 -6.45 1.49
N GLN A 35 25.47 -6.85 0.22
CA GLN A 35 24.39 -7.65 -0.33
C GLN A 35 24.40 -9.03 0.31
N LYS A 36 23.23 -9.47 0.76
CA LYS A 36 23.03 -10.81 1.28
C LYS A 36 23.23 -11.82 0.15
N GLU A 37 24.26 -12.65 0.24
CA GLU A 37 24.60 -13.76 -0.68
C GLU A 37 25.16 -13.38 -2.07
N GLY A 38 25.24 -12.10 -2.43
CA GLY A 38 25.60 -11.68 -3.80
C GLY A 38 26.99 -11.08 -4.00
N GLY A 39 27.76 -10.84 -2.93
CA GLY A 39 29.14 -10.33 -3.04
C GLY A 39 29.24 -8.95 -3.71
N LEU A 40 28.18 -8.14 -3.57
CA LEU A 40 28.16 -6.73 -3.96
C LEU A 40 28.06 -5.86 -2.70
N TRP A 41 28.55 -4.64 -2.80
CA TRP A 41 28.49 -3.66 -1.73
C TRP A 41 27.92 -2.36 -2.26
N MET A 42 27.08 -1.73 -1.45
CA MET A 42 26.68 -0.35 -1.65
C MET A 42 27.44 0.56 -0.69
N TYR A 43 28.13 1.55 -1.25
CA TYR A 43 29.03 2.43 -0.52
C TYR A 43 29.04 3.83 -1.15
N THR A 44 29.57 4.81 -0.42
CA THR A 44 29.82 6.14 -1.00
C THR A 44 31.19 6.13 -1.66
N GLY A 45 31.27 6.36 -2.96
CA GLY A 45 32.53 6.40 -3.73
C GLY A 45 33.36 7.66 -3.48
N ALA A 46 34.56 7.72 -4.07
CA ALA A 46 35.46 8.89 -3.93
C ALA A 46 34.87 10.19 -4.54
N ASN A 47 33.90 10.05 -5.43
CA ASN A 47 33.09 11.15 -5.99
C ASN A 47 31.92 11.58 -5.09
N GLY A 48 31.78 10.98 -3.89
CA GLY A 48 30.70 11.29 -2.95
C GLY A 48 29.34 10.71 -3.33
N MET A 49 29.21 9.92 -4.40
CA MET A 49 27.96 9.30 -4.84
C MET A 49 27.76 7.92 -4.19
N TRP A 50 26.50 7.50 -4.01
CA TRP A 50 26.20 6.10 -3.67
C TRP A 50 26.46 5.22 -4.88
N ILE A 51 27.23 4.15 -4.71
CA ILE A 51 27.64 3.20 -5.74
C ILE A 51 27.37 1.79 -5.25
N ILE A 52 26.82 0.93 -6.12
CA ILE A 52 26.82 -0.53 -5.94
C ILE A 52 27.97 -1.09 -6.78
N GLY A 53 28.96 -1.67 -6.11
CA GLY A 53 30.17 -2.21 -6.72
C GLY A 53 30.47 -3.63 -6.27
N GLY A 54 31.38 -4.29 -6.99
CA GLY A 54 31.78 -5.67 -6.73
C GLY A 54 32.96 -5.80 -5.79
N ARG A 55 33.62 -6.96 -5.87
CA ARG A 55 34.77 -7.30 -5.00
C ARG A 55 35.96 -6.36 -5.19
N ASP A 56 36.17 -5.88 -6.41
CA ASP A 56 37.21 -4.91 -6.74
C ASP A 56 37.06 -3.60 -5.94
N ALA A 57 35.83 -3.17 -5.67
CA ALA A 57 35.57 -2.02 -4.80
C ALA A 57 36.00 -2.30 -3.36
N LYS A 58 35.67 -3.48 -2.82
CA LYS A 58 36.09 -3.90 -1.47
C LYS A 58 37.60 -4.02 -1.34
N GLU A 59 38.28 -4.62 -2.32
CA GLU A 59 39.74 -4.73 -2.36
C GLU A 59 40.44 -3.35 -2.38
N LYS A 60 39.79 -2.35 -2.98
CA LYS A 60 40.24 -0.95 -2.99
C LYS A 60 39.77 -0.17 -1.76
N ASN A 61 39.29 -0.83 -0.71
CA ASN A 61 38.71 -0.20 0.49
C ASN A 61 37.65 0.85 0.15
N PHE A 62 36.85 0.58 -0.87
CA PHE A 62 35.79 1.46 -1.39
C PHE A 62 36.27 2.85 -1.86
N LYS A 63 37.57 3.02 -2.10
CA LYS A 63 38.18 4.24 -2.64
C LYS A 63 38.17 4.26 -4.17
N CYS A 64 37.02 3.94 -4.76
CA CYS A 64 36.82 3.97 -6.21
C CYS A 64 35.54 4.74 -6.57
N SER A 65 35.44 5.13 -7.84
CA SER A 65 34.31 5.87 -8.41
C SER A 65 33.56 5.08 -9.49
N HIS A 66 33.85 3.78 -9.61
CA HIS A 66 33.25 2.89 -10.60
C HIS A 66 32.41 1.82 -9.89
N GLY A 67 31.31 1.40 -10.53
CA GLY A 67 30.43 0.35 -10.06
C GLY A 67 29.41 -0.04 -11.13
N LEU A 68 28.44 -0.85 -10.74
CA LEU A 68 27.37 -1.33 -11.63
C LEU A 68 26.17 -0.40 -11.64
N ILE A 69 25.88 0.21 -10.49
CA ILE A 69 24.78 1.17 -10.30
C ILE A 69 25.31 2.32 -9.46
N PHE A 70 24.91 3.56 -9.75
CA PHE A 70 25.16 4.68 -8.85
C PHE A 70 24.03 5.71 -8.86
N CYS A 71 23.90 6.47 -7.78
CA CYS A 71 23.00 7.62 -7.70
C CYS A 71 23.75 8.87 -8.15
N ARG A 72 23.26 9.57 -9.17
CA ARG A 72 23.90 10.80 -9.68
C ARG A 72 23.94 11.91 -8.62
N THR A 73 23.00 11.90 -7.67
CA THR A 73 23.02 12.83 -6.54
C THR A 73 24.13 12.43 -5.56
N PRO A 74 25.02 13.36 -5.18
CA PRO A 74 25.97 13.11 -4.10
C PRO A 74 25.26 12.74 -2.79
N SER A 75 25.81 11.76 -2.06
CA SER A 75 25.31 11.31 -0.77
C SER A 75 25.18 12.46 0.22
N ALA A 76 26.23 13.28 0.39
CA ALA A 76 26.31 14.31 1.42
C ALA A 76 25.89 13.80 2.84
N GLY A 77 26.16 12.52 3.13
CA GLY A 77 25.77 11.86 4.39
C GLY A 77 24.32 11.38 4.43
N VAL A 78 23.52 11.62 3.39
CA VAL A 78 22.15 11.10 3.26
C VAL A 78 22.21 9.59 3.00
N PRO A 79 21.50 8.76 3.79
CA PRO A 79 21.42 7.31 3.57
C PRO A 79 20.86 6.96 2.18
N PRO A 80 21.21 5.79 1.62
CA PRO A 80 20.84 5.46 0.25
C PRO A 80 19.33 5.23 0.07
N ASP A 81 18.60 4.84 1.12
CA ASP A 81 17.13 4.74 1.09
C ASP A 81 16.39 6.09 1.21
N LYS A 82 17.14 7.17 1.41
CA LYS A 82 16.62 8.53 1.58
C LYS A 82 17.09 9.49 0.51
N ILE A 83 18.08 9.10 -0.30
CA ILE A 83 18.61 9.97 -1.33
C ILE A 83 17.56 10.16 -2.43
N THR A 84 17.30 11.43 -2.76
CA THR A 84 16.46 11.81 -3.88
C THR A 84 17.37 12.05 -5.08
N GLY A 85 17.16 11.31 -6.16
CA GLY A 85 18.02 11.39 -7.33
C GLY A 85 17.70 10.35 -8.37
N VAL A 86 18.25 10.54 -9.55
CA VAL A 86 18.19 9.54 -10.61
C VAL A 86 19.31 8.52 -10.36
N TRP A 87 18.92 7.25 -10.35
CA TRP A 87 19.84 6.14 -10.34
C TRP A 87 20.21 5.78 -11.77
N GLU A 88 21.49 5.49 -11.98
CA GLU A 88 22.03 5.03 -13.25
C GLU A 88 22.57 3.62 -13.11
N ARG A 89 22.49 2.85 -14.20
CA ARG A 89 23.05 1.51 -14.29
C ARG A 89 23.98 1.39 -15.48
N LEU A 90 24.98 0.53 -15.34
CA LEU A 90 25.86 0.17 -16.45
C LEU A 90 25.08 -0.64 -17.50
N SER A 91 25.15 -0.21 -18.75
CA SER A 91 24.51 -0.87 -19.90
C SER A 91 25.46 -0.86 -21.08
N GLY A 92 26.14 -1.98 -21.31
CA GLY A 92 27.29 -2.01 -22.22
C GLY A 92 28.45 -1.22 -21.61
N GLU A 93 28.93 -0.21 -22.33
CA GLU A 93 30.04 0.66 -21.87
C GLU A 93 29.57 2.02 -21.32
N CYS A 94 28.27 2.30 -21.36
CA CYS A 94 27.70 3.56 -20.90
C CYS A 94 26.81 3.36 -19.68
N PHE A 95 26.66 4.42 -18.88
CA PHE A 95 25.64 4.48 -17.85
C PHE A 95 24.35 5.07 -18.43
N VAL A 96 23.23 4.43 -18.11
CA VAL A 96 21.90 4.85 -18.53
C VAL A 96 21.04 5.10 -17.31
N GLU A 97 20.25 6.17 -17.34
CA GLU A 97 19.28 6.48 -16.30
C GLU A 97 18.23 5.37 -16.22
N ASP A 98 17.93 4.91 -15.01
CA ASP A 98 16.85 3.98 -14.76
C ASP A 98 15.99 4.44 -13.57
N PRO A 99 14.85 5.10 -13.85
CA PRO A 99 13.95 5.60 -12.81
C PRO A 99 13.26 4.47 -12.02
N HIS A 100 13.39 3.21 -12.45
CA HIS A 100 12.82 2.06 -11.76
C HIS A 100 13.78 1.44 -10.74
N ILE A 101 15.02 1.93 -10.64
CA ILE A 101 15.91 1.55 -9.56
C ILE A 101 15.45 2.25 -8.28
N VAL A 102 15.15 1.46 -7.26
CA VAL A 102 14.65 1.95 -5.98
C VAL A 102 15.44 1.32 -4.86
N VAL A 103 15.95 2.15 -3.94
CA VAL A 103 16.52 1.70 -2.67
C VAL A 103 15.54 2.03 -1.56
N THR A 104 15.09 1.03 -0.80
CA THR A 104 14.05 1.20 0.22
C THR A 104 14.34 0.39 1.48
N LYS A 105 13.90 0.87 2.64
CA LYS A 105 13.86 0.07 3.88
C LYS A 105 12.63 -0.83 3.98
N ASN A 106 11.59 -0.50 3.22
CA ASN A 106 10.27 -1.13 3.33
C ASN A 106 9.95 -1.84 2.02
N LEU A 107 10.26 -3.14 1.97
CA LEU A 107 9.80 -3.99 0.88
C LEU A 107 8.36 -4.42 1.20
N HIS A 108 7.38 -3.92 0.45
CA HIS A 108 6.00 -4.36 0.59
C HIS A 108 5.90 -5.82 0.15
N THR A 109 5.85 -6.71 1.12
CA THR A 109 5.80 -8.15 0.90
C THR A 109 4.37 -8.63 1.16
N PRO A 110 3.65 -9.11 0.14
CA PRO A 110 2.31 -9.66 0.33
C PRO A 110 2.37 -10.84 1.30
N SER A 111 1.56 -10.81 2.36
CA SER A 111 1.47 -11.92 3.32
C SER A 111 0.86 -13.18 2.70
N GLN A 112 0.09 -13.00 1.62
CA GLN A 112 -0.54 -14.07 0.86
C GLN A 112 -0.50 -13.75 -0.62
N LEU A 113 -0.20 -14.77 -1.42
CA LEU A 113 -0.27 -14.77 -2.87
C LEU A 113 -1.21 -15.87 -3.34
N ARG A 114 -1.77 -15.70 -4.54
CA ARG A 114 -2.48 -16.73 -5.28
C ARG A 114 -1.69 -17.03 -6.54
N VAL A 115 -1.45 -18.32 -6.76
CA VAL A 115 -0.88 -18.84 -8.00
C VAL A 115 -1.99 -19.55 -8.76
N VAL A 116 -2.10 -19.27 -10.05
CA VAL A 116 -2.95 -20.00 -10.99
C VAL A 116 -2.06 -20.58 -12.08
N SER A 117 -2.19 -21.88 -12.34
CA SER A 117 -1.46 -22.62 -13.38
C SER A 117 -2.41 -23.62 -14.07
N PRO A 118 -3.23 -23.16 -15.03
CA PRO A 118 -4.32 -23.96 -15.58
C PRO A 118 -3.86 -25.01 -16.60
N ASN A 119 -2.83 -24.73 -17.41
CA ASN A 119 -2.42 -25.59 -18.53
C ASN A 119 -1.31 -26.58 -18.12
N GLY A 120 -1.56 -27.38 -17.09
CA GLY A 120 -0.57 -28.29 -16.51
C GLY A 120 0.16 -27.69 -15.31
N GLN A 121 0.95 -28.52 -14.60
CA GLN A 121 1.53 -28.19 -13.29
C GLN A 121 0.49 -27.66 -12.28
N GLN A 122 -0.77 -28.12 -12.39
CA GLN A 122 -1.89 -27.65 -11.55
C GLN A 122 -1.64 -27.83 -10.05
N ARG A 123 -0.75 -28.76 -9.67
CA ARG A 123 -0.24 -28.91 -8.30
C ARG A 123 0.37 -27.63 -7.72
N CYS A 124 0.87 -26.72 -8.56
CA CYS A 124 1.42 -25.43 -8.15
C CYS A 124 0.34 -24.35 -7.96
N SER A 125 -0.89 -24.57 -8.43
CA SER A 125 -1.99 -23.63 -8.21
C SER A 125 -2.43 -23.65 -6.75
N GLY A 126 -2.78 -22.49 -6.20
CA GLY A 126 -3.24 -22.41 -4.81
C GLY A 126 -2.91 -21.09 -4.13
N ASP A 127 -3.28 -21.02 -2.86
CA ASP A 127 -2.88 -19.93 -1.97
C ASP A 127 -1.49 -20.22 -1.40
N TYR A 128 -0.63 -19.21 -1.39
CA TYR A 128 0.74 -19.25 -0.89
C TYR A 128 0.87 -18.25 0.26
N MET A 129 1.31 -18.73 1.41
CA MET A 129 1.49 -17.94 2.63
C MET A 129 2.96 -17.55 2.76
N LEU A 130 3.21 -16.28 3.06
CA LEU A 130 4.56 -15.79 3.33
C LEU A 130 5.15 -16.56 4.50
N MET A 131 6.35 -17.11 4.32
CA MET A 131 7.10 -17.77 5.39
C MET A 131 7.89 -16.70 6.17
N PRO A 132 7.50 -16.35 7.40
CA PRO A 132 8.12 -15.24 8.13
C PRO A 132 9.63 -15.46 8.31
N GLY A 133 10.42 -14.45 7.93
CA GLY A 133 11.89 -14.47 8.05
C GLY A 133 12.62 -15.42 7.08
N ARG A 134 11.90 -16.15 6.22
CA ARG A 134 12.54 -16.97 5.18
C ARG A 134 12.79 -16.15 3.93
N ILE A 135 14.05 -16.17 3.50
CA ILE A 135 14.58 -15.45 2.35
C ILE A 135 15.32 -16.46 1.47
N ALA A 136 15.18 -16.33 0.15
CA ALA A 136 15.91 -17.06 -0.87
C ALA A 136 16.48 -16.04 -1.87
N ASN A 137 17.81 -16.03 -2.05
CA ASN A 137 18.50 -15.11 -2.95
C ASN A 137 18.07 -13.65 -2.71
N GLY A 138 18.08 -13.24 -1.43
CA GLY A 138 17.73 -11.88 -1.01
C GLY A 138 16.24 -11.51 -1.07
N LEU A 139 15.35 -12.43 -1.46
CA LEU A 139 13.90 -12.16 -1.58
C LEU A 139 13.03 -13.14 -0.76
N PRO A 140 11.80 -12.75 -0.38
CA PRO A 140 10.95 -13.59 0.47
C PRO A 140 10.54 -14.92 -0.17
N VAL A 141 10.18 -15.89 0.69
CA VAL A 141 9.67 -17.21 0.29
C VAL A 141 8.22 -17.36 0.72
N TRP A 142 7.39 -17.93 -0.15
CA TRP A 142 6.03 -18.33 0.18
C TRP A 142 5.86 -19.85 0.07
N GLU A 143 5.12 -20.43 1.01
CA GLU A 143 4.74 -21.84 1.03
C GLU A 143 3.27 -21.98 0.64
N GLN A 144 2.98 -22.86 -0.31
CA GLN A 144 1.59 -23.19 -0.67
C GLN A 144 0.87 -23.73 0.57
N LYS A 145 -0.39 -23.32 0.83
CA LYS A 145 -1.18 -23.82 1.97
C LYS A 145 -1.27 -25.35 2.03
N ALA A 146 -1.28 -26.02 0.87
CA ALA A 146 -1.29 -27.48 0.78
C ALA A 146 0.08 -28.14 1.10
N GLY A 147 1.14 -27.35 1.29
CA GLY A 147 2.48 -27.75 1.71
C GLY A 147 3.35 -28.40 0.64
N ARG A 148 2.93 -28.41 -0.64
CA ARG A 148 3.60 -29.17 -1.72
C ARG A 148 4.51 -28.35 -2.61
N CYS A 149 4.33 -27.03 -2.64
CA CYS A 149 5.07 -26.13 -3.51
C CYS A 149 5.52 -24.87 -2.76
N PHE A 150 6.63 -24.31 -3.23
CA PHE A 150 7.22 -23.08 -2.71
C PHE A 150 7.42 -22.10 -3.85
N LEU A 151 7.08 -20.83 -3.61
CA LEU A 151 7.38 -19.73 -4.50
C LEU A 151 8.57 -18.97 -3.91
N TYR A 152 9.67 -18.91 -4.67
CA TYR A 152 10.93 -18.32 -4.19
C TYR A 152 11.72 -17.73 -5.35
N CYS A 153 12.67 -16.83 -5.08
CA CYS A 153 13.61 -16.36 -6.10
C CYS A 153 14.76 -17.35 -6.22
N GLY A 154 15.03 -17.88 -7.41
CA GLY A 154 16.12 -18.81 -7.66
C GLY A 154 17.47 -18.13 -7.88
N THR A 155 18.53 -18.94 -7.97
CA THR A 155 19.90 -18.46 -8.21
C THR A 155 20.10 -17.84 -9.60
N ASN A 156 19.14 -18.05 -10.52
CA ASN A 156 19.10 -17.39 -11.82
C ASN A 156 18.33 -16.04 -11.78
N GLY A 157 17.89 -15.60 -10.59
CA GLY A 157 17.16 -14.36 -10.38
C GLY A 157 15.67 -14.41 -10.72
N SER A 158 15.17 -15.48 -11.33
CA SER A 158 13.74 -15.64 -11.63
C SER A 158 12.95 -16.10 -10.40
N TRP A 159 11.67 -15.76 -10.37
CA TRP A 159 10.71 -16.40 -9.46
C TRP A 159 10.44 -17.83 -9.92
N ILE A 160 10.45 -18.77 -8.99
CA ILE A 160 10.35 -20.21 -9.25
C ILE A 160 9.28 -20.83 -8.35
N LEU A 161 8.45 -21.69 -8.93
CA LEU A 161 7.61 -22.62 -8.19
C LEU A 161 8.30 -24.00 -8.15
N GLY A 162 8.85 -24.33 -6.99
CA GLY A 162 9.61 -25.56 -6.73
C GLY A 162 8.95 -26.47 -5.70
N GLY A 163 9.46 -27.69 -5.58
CA GLY A 163 9.00 -28.70 -4.62
C GLY A 163 9.83 -28.74 -3.33
N SER A 164 9.75 -29.86 -2.62
CA SER A 164 10.54 -30.10 -1.41
C SER A 164 12.04 -30.13 -1.66
N ASP A 165 12.48 -30.51 -2.86
CA ASP A 165 13.89 -30.52 -3.26
C ASP A 165 14.54 -29.12 -3.23
N ALA A 166 13.77 -28.07 -3.55
CA ALA A 166 14.21 -26.70 -3.39
C ALA A 166 14.37 -26.33 -1.91
N LYS A 167 13.41 -26.74 -1.05
CA LYS A 167 13.45 -26.51 0.41
C LYS A 167 14.63 -27.22 1.08
N GLU A 168 14.91 -28.47 0.68
CA GLU A 168 16.06 -29.26 1.17
C GLU A 168 17.40 -28.57 0.86
N LYS A 169 17.48 -27.85 -0.26
CA LYS A 169 18.63 -27.02 -0.64
C LYS A 169 18.62 -25.62 -0.04
N GLY A 170 17.71 -25.34 0.90
CA GLY A 170 17.54 -23.99 1.46
C GLY A 170 17.19 -22.93 0.42
N PHE A 171 16.53 -23.33 -0.68
CA PHE A 171 16.17 -22.50 -1.82
C PHE A 171 17.36 -21.90 -2.61
N ASN A 172 18.58 -22.35 -2.33
CA ASN A 172 19.78 -21.98 -3.09
C ASN A 172 19.91 -22.83 -4.36
N CYS A 173 18.92 -22.73 -5.25
CA CYS A 173 18.95 -23.40 -6.54
C CYS A 173 17.99 -22.74 -7.55
N ALA A 174 18.13 -23.08 -8.83
CA ALA A 174 17.19 -22.70 -9.87
C ALA A 174 16.26 -23.87 -10.28
N LYS A 175 15.90 -24.76 -9.34
CA LYS A 175 15.06 -25.95 -9.62
C LYS A 175 13.57 -25.68 -9.40
N GLY A 176 12.76 -25.89 -10.42
CA GLY A 176 11.32 -25.84 -10.29
C GLY A 176 10.62 -26.31 -11.54
N VAL A 177 9.30 -26.17 -11.54
CA VAL A 177 8.46 -26.56 -12.68
C VAL A 177 7.76 -25.37 -13.35
N VAL A 178 7.78 -24.20 -12.72
CA VAL A 178 7.28 -22.95 -13.28
C VAL A 178 8.23 -21.81 -12.92
N TYR A 179 8.51 -20.92 -13.87
CA TYR A 179 9.47 -19.82 -13.76
C TYR A 179 8.89 -18.52 -14.26
N SER A 180 9.22 -17.39 -13.64
CA SER A 180 9.03 -16.09 -14.31
C SER A 180 9.99 -16.02 -15.49
N LYS A 181 9.49 -15.65 -16.68
CA LYS A 181 10.33 -15.52 -17.88
C LYS A 181 11.40 -14.45 -17.70
N ARG A 182 11.07 -13.39 -16.97
CA ARG A 182 11.99 -12.32 -16.61
C ARG A 182 12.60 -12.58 -15.22
N PRO A 183 13.88 -12.26 -15.02
CA PRO A 183 14.45 -12.14 -13.68
C PRO A 183 13.66 -11.13 -12.85
N SER A 184 13.56 -11.36 -11.55
CA SER A 184 12.82 -10.52 -10.60
C SER A 184 13.36 -9.09 -10.54
N GLY A 185 14.68 -8.92 -10.56
CA GLY A 185 15.32 -7.63 -10.33
C GLY A 185 14.87 -6.99 -8.99
N GLY A 186 14.55 -7.83 -7.99
CA GLY A 186 14.02 -7.37 -6.70
C GLY A 186 12.51 -7.14 -6.67
N LEU A 187 11.81 -7.21 -7.80
CA LEU A 187 10.34 -7.13 -7.86
C LEU A 187 9.70 -8.36 -7.23
N MET A 188 8.61 -8.16 -6.50
CA MET A 188 7.74 -9.24 -6.00
C MET A 188 7.13 -10.06 -7.15
N PRO A 189 6.75 -11.32 -6.93
CA PRO A 189 6.28 -12.18 -8.02
C PRO A 189 4.98 -11.70 -8.67
N ASP A 190 4.14 -10.93 -7.95
CA ASP A 190 2.96 -10.28 -8.52
C ASP A 190 3.28 -9.03 -9.35
N LYS A 191 4.55 -8.58 -9.35
CA LYS A 191 5.03 -7.35 -10.02
C LYS A 191 6.06 -7.59 -11.11
N VAL A 192 6.70 -8.77 -11.18
CA VAL A 192 7.78 -9.05 -12.14
C VAL A 192 7.35 -8.86 -13.61
N GLY A 193 6.05 -9.00 -13.88
CA GLY A 193 5.47 -8.82 -15.21
C GLY A 193 5.96 -9.84 -16.24
N GLY A 194 5.37 -9.80 -17.44
CA GLY A 194 5.67 -10.76 -18.51
C GLY A 194 5.04 -12.14 -18.30
N ALA A 195 5.33 -13.05 -19.24
CA ALA A 195 4.83 -14.43 -19.20
C ALA A 195 5.57 -15.27 -18.15
N TRP A 196 4.92 -16.35 -17.72
CA TRP A 196 5.54 -17.41 -16.96
C TRP A 196 5.84 -18.59 -17.88
N LEU A 197 6.87 -19.36 -17.56
CA LEU A 197 7.28 -20.57 -18.24
C LEU A 197 6.86 -21.76 -17.40
N ARG A 198 6.31 -22.82 -18.01
CA ARG A 198 6.04 -24.09 -17.34
C ARG A 198 6.79 -25.23 -18.00
N LEU A 199 7.18 -26.22 -17.19
CA LEU A 199 7.79 -27.45 -17.67
C LEU A 199 6.72 -28.35 -18.32
N GLN A 200 6.90 -28.64 -19.60
CA GLN A 200 6.13 -29.60 -20.38
C GLN A 200 7.06 -30.63 -21.01
N GLY A 201 6.98 -31.88 -20.54
CA GLY A 201 7.98 -32.88 -20.90
C GLY A 201 9.35 -32.46 -20.39
N ASP A 202 10.29 -32.27 -21.32
CA ASP A 202 11.67 -31.86 -21.09
C ASP A 202 11.96 -30.37 -21.39
N LYS A 203 10.94 -29.61 -21.81
CA LYS A 203 11.10 -28.22 -22.25
C LYS A 203 10.22 -27.25 -21.47
N PHE A 204 10.69 -26.02 -21.35
CA PHE A 204 9.91 -24.91 -20.82
C PHE A 204 9.13 -24.24 -21.94
N GLN A 205 7.83 -24.08 -21.74
CA GLN A 205 6.94 -23.37 -22.65
C GLN A 205 6.32 -22.17 -21.95
N GLU A 206 6.20 -21.05 -22.66
CA GLU A 206 5.43 -19.90 -22.21
C GLU A 206 3.96 -20.26 -22.01
N ASP A 207 3.45 -19.91 -20.84
CA ASP A 207 2.05 -20.05 -20.49
C ASP A 207 1.54 -18.72 -19.92
N PRO A 208 0.94 -17.87 -20.75
CA PRO A 208 0.42 -16.58 -20.31
C PRO A 208 -0.78 -16.70 -19.37
N ALA A 209 -1.38 -17.89 -19.23
CA ALA A 209 -2.47 -18.13 -18.29
C ALA A 209 -1.97 -18.41 -16.86
N ILE A 210 -0.66 -18.61 -16.68
CA ILE A 210 -0.06 -18.66 -15.35
C ILE A 210 0.04 -17.25 -14.79
N ALA A 211 -0.51 -17.05 -13.60
CA ALA A 211 -0.46 -15.77 -12.92
C ALA A 211 -0.17 -15.94 -11.43
N VAL A 212 0.63 -15.02 -10.90
CA VAL A 212 0.82 -14.82 -9.47
C VAL A 212 0.22 -13.48 -9.12
N THR A 213 -0.79 -13.48 -8.26
CA THR A 213 -1.54 -12.27 -7.91
C THR A 213 -1.74 -12.17 -6.41
N ILE A 214 -1.97 -10.95 -5.93
CA ILE A 214 -2.47 -10.74 -4.58
C ILE A 214 -3.98 -10.98 -4.62
N LYS A 215 -4.47 -11.97 -3.87
CA LYS A 215 -5.91 -12.25 -3.74
C LYS A 215 -6.57 -11.11 -2.94
N PRO A 216 -7.52 -10.36 -3.52
CA PRO A 216 -8.28 -9.38 -2.76
C PRO A 216 -9.03 -10.04 -1.60
N SER A 217 -8.85 -9.50 -0.39
CA SER A 217 -9.54 -9.99 0.81
C SER A 217 -11.03 -9.68 0.79
N ARG A 218 -11.44 -8.62 0.08
CA ARG A 218 -12.83 -8.18 -0.14
C ARG A 218 -12.91 -7.51 -1.51
N LEU A 219 -14.00 -7.74 -2.21
CA LEU A 219 -14.34 -7.07 -3.46
C LEU A 219 -15.64 -6.31 -3.27
N TYR A 220 -15.80 -5.22 -4.00
CA TYR A 220 -17.01 -4.42 -3.99
C TYR A 220 -17.44 -4.23 -5.43
N VAL A 221 -18.67 -4.65 -5.70
CA VAL A 221 -19.29 -4.60 -7.03
C VAL A 221 -20.33 -3.50 -7.05
N GLN A 222 -20.40 -2.80 -8.16
CA GLN A 222 -21.33 -1.69 -8.38
C GLN A 222 -22.03 -1.88 -9.71
N THR A 223 -23.34 -1.73 -9.71
CA THR A 223 -24.20 -2.01 -10.86
C THR A 223 -25.24 -0.89 -10.96
N PRO A 224 -24.85 0.31 -11.40
CA PRO A 224 -25.70 1.50 -11.31
C PRO A 224 -26.89 1.45 -12.27
N HIS A 225 -26.81 0.73 -13.39
CA HIS A 225 -27.89 0.66 -14.38
C HIS A 225 -28.73 -0.63 -14.31
N GLY A 226 -28.84 -1.26 -13.13
CA GLY A 226 -29.68 -2.42 -12.88
C GLY A 226 -28.94 -3.55 -12.18
N GLN A 227 -29.58 -4.72 -12.03
CA GLN A 227 -29.03 -5.86 -11.28
C GLN A 227 -28.56 -5.49 -9.86
N HIS A 228 -29.21 -4.51 -9.21
CA HIS A 228 -28.75 -3.94 -7.92
C HIS A 228 -28.57 -4.99 -6.80
N ARG A 229 -29.25 -6.14 -6.89
CA ARG A 229 -29.02 -7.29 -5.99
C ARG A 229 -27.58 -7.83 -6.03
N CYS A 230 -26.86 -7.59 -7.12
CA CYS A 230 -25.46 -7.95 -7.31
C CYS A 230 -24.50 -6.86 -6.82
N SER A 231 -24.97 -5.65 -6.52
CA SER A 231 -24.16 -4.58 -5.95
C SER A 231 -23.87 -4.83 -4.48
N GLY A 232 -22.69 -4.41 -4.03
CA GLY A 232 -22.27 -4.48 -2.63
C GLY A 232 -21.00 -5.30 -2.46
N GLU A 233 -20.79 -5.77 -1.24
CA GLU A 233 -19.57 -6.43 -0.83
C GLU A 233 -19.58 -7.94 -1.12
N TYR A 234 -18.45 -8.41 -1.63
CA TYR A 234 -18.13 -9.80 -1.94
C TYR A 234 -16.95 -10.23 -1.08
N ILE A 235 -17.17 -11.22 -0.23
CA ILE A 235 -16.16 -11.82 0.64
C ILE A 235 -15.68 -13.14 0.02
N PRO A 236 -14.39 -13.51 0.15
CA PRO A 236 -13.91 -14.81 -0.31
C PRO A 236 -14.74 -15.94 0.29
N ALA A 237 -15.22 -16.86 -0.53
CA ALA A 237 -16.00 -18.03 -0.12
C ALA A 237 -15.07 -19.12 0.46
N GLY A 238 -14.23 -18.73 1.43
CA GLY A 238 -13.15 -19.57 1.96
C GLY A 238 -12.11 -19.94 0.91
N ASP A 239 -11.77 -21.23 0.87
CA ASP A 239 -10.87 -21.84 -0.12
C ASP A 239 -11.61 -22.40 -1.34
N ARG A 240 -12.93 -22.13 -1.48
CA ARG A 240 -13.72 -22.56 -2.65
C ARG A 240 -13.24 -21.86 -3.92
N MET A 241 -13.40 -22.58 -5.03
CA MET A 241 -12.84 -22.24 -6.33
C MET A 241 -13.89 -22.43 -7.41
N ALA A 242 -13.85 -21.59 -8.44
CA ALA A 242 -14.60 -21.75 -9.67
C ALA A 242 -13.63 -21.72 -10.85
N ASN A 243 -13.63 -22.78 -11.66
CA ASN A 243 -12.75 -22.92 -12.83
C ASN A 243 -11.25 -22.63 -12.53
N GLY A 244 -10.77 -22.99 -11.34
CA GLY A 244 -9.38 -22.77 -10.92
C GLY A 244 -9.06 -21.39 -10.33
N TYR A 245 -10.07 -20.51 -10.21
CA TYR A 245 -9.95 -19.16 -9.65
C TYR A 245 -10.78 -18.96 -8.37
N PRO A 246 -10.38 -18.02 -7.48
CA PRO A 246 -11.11 -17.81 -6.24
C PRO A 246 -12.57 -17.46 -6.48
N LEU A 247 -13.41 -17.93 -5.57
CA LEU A 247 -14.83 -17.61 -5.53
C LEU A 247 -15.05 -16.53 -4.47
N TRP A 248 -15.83 -15.49 -4.80
CA TRP A 248 -16.33 -14.55 -3.80
C TRP A 248 -17.85 -14.64 -3.71
N GLU A 249 -18.35 -14.64 -2.48
CA GLU A 249 -19.76 -14.65 -2.15
C GLU A 249 -20.20 -13.25 -1.77
N HIS A 250 -21.27 -12.78 -2.39
CA HIS A 250 -21.94 -11.56 -1.97
C HIS A 250 -22.43 -11.73 -0.54
N ALA A 251 -22.16 -10.77 0.32
CA ALA A 251 -22.48 -10.89 1.73
C ALA A 251 -23.98 -10.97 2.05
N GLY A 252 -24.86 -10.65 1.09
CA GLY A 252 -26.30 -10.88 1.15
C GLY A 252 -26.73 -12.31 0.73
N GLY A 253 -25.77 -13.19 0.39
CA GLY A 253 -25.94 -14.65 0.32
C GLY A 253 -26.66 -15.22 -0.90
N LYS A 254 -26.79 -14.47 -2.01
CA LYS A 254 -27.52 -14.95 -3.22
C LYS A 254 -26.82 -14.69 -4.55
N CYS A 255 -25.62 -14.13 -4.50
CA CYS A 255 -24.81 -13.84 -5.67
C CYS A 255 -23.36 -14.23 -5.41
N TRP A 256 -22.68 -14.70 -6.44
CA TRP A 256 -21.27 -15.04 -6.38
C TRP A 256 -20.55 -14.43 -7.56
N LEU A 257 -19.36 -13.89 -7.32
CA LEU A 257 -18.41 -13.47 -8.33
C LEU A 257 -17.39 -14.60 -8.53
N TYR A 258 -17.31 -15.12 -9.74
CA TYR A 258 -16.60 -16.34 -10.04
C TYR A 258 -16.02 -16.33 -11.46
N SER A 259 -14.96 -17.10 -11.73
CA SER A 259 -14.45 -17.29 -13.09
C SER A 259 -15.31 -18.32 -13.79
N GLY A 260 -15.91 -17.97 -14.93
CA GLY A 260 -16.67 -18.90 -15.77
C GLY A 260 -15.78 -19.85 -16.57
N SER A 261 -16.37 -20.93 -17.10
CA SER A 261 -15.64 -21.90 -17.93
C SER A 261 -15.14 -21.32 -19.27
N ASN A 262 -15.53 -20.10 -19.61
CA ASN A 262 -15.04 -19.31 -20.73
C ASN A 262 -13.89 -18.35 -20.36
N GLY A 263 -13.40 -18.39 -19.12
CA GLY A 263 -12.31 -17.52 -18.65
C GLY A 263 -12.72 -16.06 -18.43
N MET A 264 -14.02 -15.76 -18.36
CA MET A 264 -14.53 -14.43 -18.00
C MET A 264 -14.92 -14.40 -16.52
N TRP A 265 -14.80 -13.24 -15.87
CA TRP A 265 -15.40 -13.04 -14.55
C TRP A 265 -16.91 -12.87 -14.67
N ILE A 266 -17.67 -13.59 -13.87
CA ILE A 266 -19.14 -13.65 -13.93
C ILE A 266 -19.71 -13.42 -12.54
N ILE A 267 -20.79 -12.66 -12.45
CA ILE A 267 -21.65 -12.62 -11.27
C ILE A 267 -22.91 -13.41 -11.55
N GLY A 268 -23.07 -14.52 -10.82
CA GLY A 268 -24.19 -15.46 -10.97
C GLY A 268 -24.91 -15.72 -9.66
N GLY A 269 -26.07 -16.38 -9.76
CA GLY A 269 -26.93 -16.72 -8.63
C GLY A 269 -26.84 -18.20 -8.23
N THR A 270 -27.92 -18.67 -7.63
CA THR A 270 -28.05 -20.06 -7.14
C THR A 270 -27.98 -21.10 -8.25
N ASP A 271 -28.31 -20.73 -9.49
CA ASP A 271 -28.23 -21.60 -10.67
C ASP A 271 -26.77 -21.88 -11.08
N ALA A 272 -25.87 -20.91 -10.91
CA ALA A 272 -24.43 -21.12 -11.05
C ALA A 272 -23.89 -21.97 -9.90
N ALA A 273 -24.32 -21.69 -8.66
CA ALA A 273 -23.93 -22.46 -7.48
C ALA A 273 -24.36 -23.94 -7.57
N ALA A 274 -25.56 -24.22 -8.09
CA ALA A 274 -26.06 -25.59 -8.32
C ALA A 274 -25.23 -26.39 -9.33
N LYS A 275 -24.43 -25.70 -10.16
CA LYS A 275 -23.48 -26.29 -11.12
C LYS A 275 -22.04 -26.23 -10.62
N ASP A 276 -21.84 -25.97 -9.33
CA ASP A 276 -20.53 -25.75 -8.71
C ASP A 276 -19.67 -24.74 -9.48
N PHE A 277 -20.34 -23.73 -10.05
CA PHE A 277 -19.74 -22.67 -10.86
C PHE A 277 -18.99 -23.14 -12.12
N GLN A 278 -19.14 -24.40 -12.53
CA GLN A 278 -18.61 -24.95 -13.78
C GLN A 278 -19.51 -24.58 -14.96
N CYS A 279 -19.80 -23.29 -15.12
CA CYS A 279 -20.70 -22.80 -16.16
C CYS A 279 -20.43 -21.33 -16.51
N THR A 280 -21.14 -20.85 -17.53
CA THR A 280 -21.13 -19.45 -17.96
C THR A 280 -22.43 -18.72 -17.58
N ARG A 281 -23.18 -19.21 -16.58
CA ARG A 281 -24.48 -18.63 -16.19
C ARG A 281 -24.33 -17.49 -15.19
N GLY A 282 -24.73 -16.29 -15.58
CA GLY A 282 -24.75 -15.14 -14.70
C GLY A 282 -25.63 -14.02 -15.24
N VAL A 283 -25.67 -12.94 -14.48
CA VAL A 283 -26.39 -11.72 -14.85
C VAL A 283 -25.46 -10.56 -15.13
N ILE A 284 -24.17 -10.68 -14.77
CA ILE A 284 -23.12 -9.71 -15.09
C ILE A 284 -21.86 -10.46 -15.53
N TYR A 285 -21.18 -9.96 -16.56
CA TYR A 285 -19.99 -10.56 -17.15
C TYR A 285 -18.93 -9.51 -17.38
N CYS A 286 -17.67 -9.81 -17.13
CA CYS A 286 -16.59 -9.07 -17.76
C CYS A 286 -16.46 -9.57 -19.20
N GLN A 287 -16.56 -8.69 -20.19
CA GLN A 287 -16.48 -9.05 -21.61
C GLN A 287 -15.09 -9.56 -22.02
N THR A 288 -14.07 -9.24 -21.22
CA THR A 288 -12.68 -9.62 -21.46
C THR A 288 -12.32 -10.87 -20.68
N VAL A 289 -11.68 -11.83 -21.35
CA VAL A 289 -11.07 -12.98 -20.69
C VAL A 289 -9.98 -12.53 -19.72
N HIS A 290 -10.00 -13.04 -18.49
CA HIS A 290 -9.19 -12.45 -17.42
C HIS A 290 -7.72 -12.87 -17.47
N ASN A 291 -7.36 -13.97 -18.15
CA ASN A 291 -5.96 -14.43 -18.32
C ASN A 291 -5.15 -14.39 -16.99
N GLY A 292 -5.69 -14.98 -15.92
CA GLY A 292 -5.04 -14.92 -14.61
C GLY A 292 -5.32 -13.69 -13.74
N GLN A 293 -5.81 -12.58 -14.31
CA GLN A 293 -6.07 -11.34 -13.57
C GLN A 293 -7.27 -11.48 -12.62
N MET A 294 -7.16 -10.85 -11.44
CA MET A 294 -8.23 -10.80 -10.45
C MET A 294 -9.33 -9.79 -10.88
N PRO A 295 -10.58 -9.93 -10.41
CA PRO A 295 -11.69 -9.09 -10.87
C PRO A 295 -11.47 -7.59 -10.66
N ASP A 296 -10.75 -7.19 -9.60
CA ASP A 296 -10.43 -5.79 -9.29
C ASP A 296 -9.39 -5.16 -10.23
N LYS A 297 -8.74 -5.98 -11.05
CA LYS A 297 -7.77 -5.55 -12.05
C LYS A 297 -8.36 -5.48 -13.46
N MET A 298 -9.57 -6.00 -13.63
CA MET A 298 -10.27 -5.94 -14.90
C MET A 298 -10.78 -4.52 -15.13
N VAL A 299 -10.21 -3.84 -16.13
CA VAL A 299 -10.62 -2.47 -16.50
C VAL A 299 -11.54 -2.52 -17.70
N GLY A 300 -12.71 -1.89 -17.56
CA GLY A 300 -13.63 -1.61 -18.67
C GLY A 300 -14.38 -2.83 -19.23
N ASN A 301 -15.60 -2.58 -19.68
CA ASN A 301 -16.44 -3.51 -20.45
C ASN A 301 -17.01 -4.69 -19.66
N TRP A 302 -17.86 -4.34 -18.69
CA TRP A 302 -18.78 -5.30 -18.09
C TRP A 302 -20.11 -5.28 -18.85
N LEU A 303 -20.72 -6.44 -19.00
CA LEU A 303 -22.06 -6.63 -19.55
C LEU A 303 -23.02 -6.90 -18.39
N ARG A 304 -24.24 -6.38 -18.45
CA ARG A 304 -25.34 -6.76 -17.56
C ARG A 304 -26.51 -7.32 -18.35
N LEU A 305 -27.24 -8.24 -17.73
CA LEU A 305 -28.52 -8.71 -18.24
C LEU A 305 -29.58 -7.62 -18.06
N ASP A 306 -30.18 -7.18 -19.16
CA ASP A 306 -31.26 -6.22 -19.24
C ASP A 306 -32.44 -6.83 -20.00
N GLY A 307 -33.47 -7.26 -19.26
CA GLY A 307 -34.53 -8.10 -19.82
C GLY A 307 -33.97 -9.45 -20.29
N ASP A 308 -33.98 -9.68 -21.60
CA ASP A 308 -33.51 -10.89 -22.29
C ASP A 308 -32.14 -10.75 -22.96
N LYS A 309 -31.53 -9.55 -22.91
CA LYS A 309 -30.29 -9.24 -23.64
C LYS A 309 -29.19 -8.73 -22.71
N PHE A 310 -27.94 -9.02 -23.07
CA PHE A 310 -26.79 -8.41 -22.43
C PHE A 310 -26.50 -7.04 -23.04
N ARG A 311 -26.28 -6.05 -22.20
CA ARG A 311 -25.88 -4.69 -22.60
C ARG A 311 -24.57 -4.33 -21.92
N GLU A 312 -23.71 -3.66 -22.67
CA GLU A 312 -22.50 -3.04 -22.12
C GLU A 312 -22.88 -1.99 -21.09
N ASP A 313 -22.21 -2.06 -19.95
CA ASP A 313 -22.35 -1.14 -18.84
C ASP A 313 -20.97 -0.86 -18.26
N ALA A 314 -20.31 0.13 -18.86
CA ALA A 314 -19.00 0.59 -18.42
C ALA A 314 -19.02 1.20 -17.01
N ALA A 315 -20.19 1.51 -16.46
CA ALA A 315 -20.34 2.03 -15.11
C ALA A 315 -20.36 0.91 -14.04
N ILE A 316 -20.35 -0.37 -14.44
CA ILE A 316 -20.11 -1.46 -13.51
C ILE A 316 -18.64 -1.44 -13.07
N LEU A 317 -18.45 -1.34 -11.76
CA LEU A 317 -17.14 -1.34 -11.14
C LEU A 317 -16.99 -2.55 -10.23
N VAL A 318 -15.88 -3.25 -10.37
CA VAL A 318 -15.43 -4.28 -9.42
C VAL A 318 -14.08 -3.85 -8.91
N GLY A 319 -13.97 -3.63 -7.60
CA GLY A 319 -12.76 -3.08 -7.03
C GLY A 319 -12.55 -3.45 -5.59
N THR A 320 -11.36 -3.10 -5.08
CA THR A 320 -11.08 -3.09 -3.65
C THR A 320 -11.41 -1.71 -3.08
N LYS A 321 -11.78 -1.67 -1.81
CA LYS A 321 -11.98 -0.41 -1.08
C LYS A 321 -10.72 -0.11 -0.25
N PRO A 322 -10.32 1.16 -0.11
CA PRO A 322 -9.15 1.48 0.68
C PRO A 322 -9.42 1.07 2.14
N PRO A 323 -8.46 0.39 2.80
CA PRO A 323 -8.62 -0.04 4.19
C PRO A 323 -8.70 1.17 5.14
N SER A 324 -8.19 2.31 4.70
CA SER A 324 -8.29 3.58 5.42
C SER A 324 -8.35 4.77 4.46
N LEU A 325 -9.10 5.78 4.88
CA LEU A 325 -9.24 7.07 4.23
C LEU A 325 -8.65 8.16 5.13
N HIS A 326 -8.32 9.29 4.55
CA HIS A 326 -7.87 10.48 5.26
C HIS A 326 -8.67 11.68 4.77
N ILE A 327 -9.28 12.41 5.71
CA ILE A 327 -10.00 13.65 5.44
C ILE A 327 -9.11 14.84 5.80
N LEU A 328 -8.98 15.77 4.87
CA LEU A 328 -8.59 17.15 5.12
C LEU A 328 -9.86 17.98 5.25
N SER A 329 -10.03 18.71 6.35
CA SER A 329 -11.14 19.63 6.60
C SER A 329 -10.61 20.81 7.44
N PRO A 330 -9.92 21.76 6.80
CA PRO A 330 -9.27 22.86 7.51
C PRO A 330 -10.26 23.91 8.03
N ASN A 331 -11.43 24.08 7.40
CA ASN A 331 -12.37 25.15 7.73
C ASN A 331 -13.64 24.61 8.41
N GLY A 332 -14.09 25.26 9.49
CA GLY A 332 -15.39 25.07 10.16
C GLY A 332 -15.62 23.73 10.87
N GLN A 333 -15.08 22.62 10.34
CA GLN A 333 -15.29 21.26 10.83
C GLN A 333 -13.96 20.47 11.03
N PRO A 334 -12.93 21.02 11.69
CA PRO A 334 -11.63 20.36 11.83
C PRO A 334 -11.67 19.06 12.65
N LYS A 335 -12.74 18.82 13.42
CA LYS A 335 -13.03 17.54 14.06
C LYS A 335 -13.26 16.40 13.06
N CYS A 336 -13.65 16.70 11.83
CA CYS A 336 -13.81 15.71 10.76
C CYS A 336 -12.49 15.30 10.10
N GLY A 337 -11.43 16.11 10.23
CA GLY A 337 -10.14 15.79 9.62
C GLY A 337 -9.40 14.65 10.31
N GLY A 338 -8.57 13.92 9.57
CA GLY A 338 -7.74 12.81 10.06
C GLY A 338 -8.05 11.46 9.40
N GLU A 339 -7.48 10.38 9.95
CA GLU A 339 -7.62 9.03 9.40
C GLU A 339 -8.91 8.31 9.86
N TYR A 340 -9.55 7.67 8.89
CA TYR A 340 -10.72 6.82 9.02
C TYR A 340 -10.39 5.41 8.56
N VAL A 341 -10.85 4.40 9.29
CA VAL A 341 -10.59 2.99 8.99
C VAL A 341 -11.88 2.33 8.54
N LEU A 342 -11.78 1.50 7.51
CA LEU A 342 -12.90 0.71 7.03
C LEU A 342 -13.40 -0.20 8.16
N VAL A 343 -14.67 -0.10 8.49
CA VAL A 343 -15.33 -0.98 9.47
C VAL A 343 -16.27 -1.95 8.77
N GLY A 344 -16.67 -3.03 9.44
CA GLY A 344 -17.57 -4.05 8.86
C GLY A 344 -19.03 -3.60 8.70
N GLU A 345 -19.38 -2.43 9.23
CA GLU A 345 -20.72 -1.84 9.14
C GLU A 345 -21.02 -1.31 7.74
N ARG A 346 -22.31 -1.18 7.42
CA ARG A 346 -22.79 -0.66 6.14
C ARG A 346 -23.90 0.36 6.34
N CYS A 347 -23.91 1.37 5.48
CA CYS A 347 -25.01 2.32 5.38
C CYS A 347 -25.47 2.32 3.91
N HIS A 348 -26.76 2.10 3.67
CA HIS A 348 -27.35 2.03 2.32
C HIS A 348 -26.59 1.10 1.35
N GLY A 349 -26.14 -0.05 1.86
CA GLY A 349 -25.41 -1.06 1.07
C GLY A 349 -23.95 -0.70 0.76
N GLN A 350 -23.48 0.47 1.20
CA GLN A 350 -22.12 0.94 1.01
C GLN A 350 -21.26 0.73 2.26
N PRO A 351 -19.93 0.58 2.11
CA PRO A 351 -19.00 0.50 3.23
C PRO A 351 -19.01 1.78 4.08
N THR A 352 -18.73 1.61 5.37
CA THR A 352 -18.57 2.70 6.33
C THR A 352 -17.12 2.75 6.80
N TRP A 353 -16.57 3.97 6.94
CA TRP A 353 -15.27 4.18 7.60
C TRP A 353 -15.47 4.94 8.90
N LYS A 354 -14.81 4.52 9.98
CA LYS A 354 -14.87 5.18 11.30
C LYS A 354 -13.56 5.91 11.59
N GLN A 355 -13.65 7.15 12.07
CA GLN A 355 -12.47 7.92 12.47
C GLN A 355 -11.76 7.23 13.64
N ARG A 356 -10.43 7.13 13.62
CA ARG A 356 -9.72 6.42 14.69
C ARG A 356 -9.86 7.05 16.08
N ARG A 357 -10.09 8.37 16.14
CA ARG A 357 -10.09 9.16 17.38
C ARG A 357 -11.49 9.43 17.98
N THR A 358 -12.56 9.26 17.20
CA THR A 358 -13.92 9.60 17.64
C THR A 358 -14.94 8.63 17.04
N GLU A 359 -16.23 8.84 17.32
CA GLU A 359 -17.34 8.11 16.69
C GLU A 359 -17.75 8.67 15.32
N ILE A 360 -17.03 9.66 14.79
CA ILE A 360 -17.34 10.24 13.47
C ILE A 360 -17.11 9.19 12.37
N ARG A 361 -18.02 9.14 11.40
CA ARG A 361 -18.03 8.14 10.33
C ARG A 361 -18.16 8.78 8.96
N ILE A 362 -17.61 8.12 7.95
CA ILE A 362 -17.91 8.33 6.54
C ILE A 362 -18.88 7.24 6.11
N CYS A 363 -20.06 7.60 5.65
CA CYS A 363 -21.11 6.68 5.22
C CYS A 363 -21.89 7.23 4.03
N SER A 364 -22.52 6.35 3.28
CA SER A 364 -23.46 6.76 2.22
C SER A 364 -24.77 7.21 2.86
N GLY A 365 -25.38 8.28 2.36
CA GLY A 365 -26.74 8.72 2.72
C GLY A 365 -27.81 8.09 1.84
N ALA A 366 -29.08 8.23 2.24
CA ALA A 366 -30.22 7.68 1.50
C ALA A 366 -30.33 8.27 0.07
N ASP A 367 -29.84 9.49 -0.12
CA ASP A 367 -29.77 10.19 -1.40
C ASP A 367 -28.53 9.86 -2.24
N GLY A 368 -27.73 8.88 -1.82
CA GLY A 368 -26.56 8.42 -2.55
C GLY A 368 -25.37 9.37 -2.51
N HIS A 369 -25.29 10.30 -1.57
CA HIS A 369 -24.10 11.14 -1.34
C HIS A 369 -23.25 10.56 -0.20
N TRP A 370 -21.93 10.74 -0.26
CA TRP A 370 -21.10 10.46 0.90
C TRP A 370 -21.29 11.56 1.95
N MET A 371 -21.42 11.15 3.20
CA MET A 371 -21.61 12.02 4.35
C MET A 371 -20.60 11.69 5.43
N VAL A 372 -20.23 12.71 6.21
CA VAL A 372 -19.47 12.58 7.43
C VAL A 372 -20.38 12.95 8.60
N THR A 373 -20.64 12.00 9.50
CA THR A 373 -21.65 12.14 10.56
C THR A 373 -21.07 11.83 11.93
N ALA A 374 -21.65 12.39 13.00
CA ALA A 374 -21.16 12.22 14.38
C ALA A 374 -21.63 10.92 15.07
N GLY A 375 -22.21 9.97 14.32
CA GLY A 375 -22.75 8.71 14.85
C GLY A 375 -23.27 7.79 13.75
N VAL A 376 -23.78 6.61 14.12
CA VAL A 376 -24.45 5.70 13.19
C VAL A 376 -25.83 6.27 12.87
N PRO A 377 -26.17 6.55 11.59
CA PRO A 377 -27.54 6.88 11.22
C PRO A 377 -28.46 5.76 11.71
N LYS A 378 -29.44 6.05 12.56
CA LYS A 378 -30.41 5.04 13.00
C LYS A 378 -31.22 4.65 11.77
N ASP A 379 -31.37 3.35 11.52
CA ASP A 379 -32.08 2.83 10.35
C ASP A 379 -33.42 3.56 10.15
N GLY A 380 -33.54 4.25 9.00
CA GLY A 380 -34.77 4.92 8.57
C GLY A 380 -34.98 6.37 9.04
N LEU A 381 -34.06 6.98 9.80
CA LEU A 381 -34.13 8.40 10.16
C LEU A 381 -32.82 9.13 9.86
N ASP A 382 -32.82 9.90 8.76
CA ASP A 382 -31.80 10.88 8.38
C ASP A 382 -31.92 12.17 9.24
N SER A 383 -32.10 12.05 10.56
CA SER A 383 -32.46 13.22 11.39
C SER A 383 -31.30 14.16 11.71
N ASP A 384 -30.05 13.71 11.60
CA ASP A 384 -28.88 14.53 11.92
C ASP A 384 -28.21 15.03 10.64
N LYS A 385 -28.25 16.36 10.44
CA LYS A 385 -27.53 17.04 9.34
C LYS A 385 -26.06 16.59 9.33
N PRO A 386 -25.51 16.18 8.18
CA PRO A 386 -24.13 15.71 8.12
C PRO A 386 -23.15 16.86 8.39
N LEU A 387 -22.02 16.55 9.01
CA LEU A 387 -20.94 17.52 9.27
C LEU A 387 -20.23 17.92 7.99
N LEU A 388 -19.99 16.94 7.11
CA LEU A 388 -19.50 17.14 5.75
C LEU A 388 -20.36 16.30 4.80
N ARG A 389 -20.53 16.77 3.58
CA ARG A 389 -21.29 16.06 2.56
C ARG A 389 -20.63 16.27 1.21
N CYS A 390 -20.52 15.21 0.43
CA CYS A 390 -20.07 15.32 -0.94
C CYS A 390 -21.15 16.01 -1.78
N ASP A 391 -20.77 16.92 -2.68
CA ASP A 391 -21.73 17.72 -3.46
C ASP A 391 -22.35 16.96 -4.64
N GLN A 392 -21.85 15.76 -4.93
CA GLN A 392 -22.36 14.90 -5.98
C GLN A 392 -22.66 13.49 -5.43
N PRO A 393 -23.66 12.80 -5.99
CA PRO A 393 -23.91 11.42 -5.63
C PRO A 393 -22.69 10.59 -5.98
N HIS A 394 -22.34 9.66 -5.11
CA HIS A 394 -21.11 8.90 -5.27
C HIS A 394 -21.20 7.84 -6.36
N LEU A 395 -22.40 7.48 -6.84
CA LEU A 395 -22.63 6.46 -7.89
C LEU A 395 -21.90 5.13 -7.60
N GLY A 396 -21.69 4.85 -6.32
CA GLY A 396 -20.88 3.75 -5.80
C GLY A 396 -19.42 4.09 -5.50
N GLU A 397 -18.76 5.00 -6.23
CA GLU A 397 -17.34 5.32 -6.04
C GLU A 397 -16.97 5.56 -4.58
N THR A 398 -15.74 5.23 -4.19
CA THR A 398 -15.29 5.51 -2.82
C THR A 398 -15.10 7.00 -2.58
N PRO A 399 -15.17 7.45 -1.33
CA PRO A 399 -14.98 8.88 -1.02
C PRO A 399 -13.69 9.49 -1.58
N ASP A 400 -12.61 8.73 -1.71
CA ASP A 400 -11.33 9.17 -2.29
C ASP A 400 -11.30 9.22 -3.83
N LYS A 401 -12.32 8.68 -4.48
CA LYS A 401 -12.44 8.62 -5.95
C LYS A 401 -13.46 9.59 -6.50
N VAL A 402 -14.43 10.01 -5.69
CA VAL A 402 -15.39 11.03 -6.10
C VAL A 402 -14.66 12.35 -6.35
N LEU A 403 -14.62 12.78 -7.62
CA LEU A 403 -13.92 14.00 -8.07
C LEU A 403 -14.68 15.30 -7.74
N SER A 404 -15.60 15.25 -6.79
CA SER A 404 -16.47 16.38 -6.42
C SER A 404 -15.90 17.20 -5.28
N SER A 405 -16.41 18.43 -5.17
CA SER A 405 -16.26 19.25 -3.98
C SER A 405 -17.10 18.68 -2.82
N TRP A 406 -16.74 19.12 -1.62
CA TRP A 406 -17.45 18.76 -0.40
C TRP A 406 -17.99 20.03 0.23
N SER A 407 -19.20 19.96 0.76
CA SER A 407 -19.77 20.99 1.61
C SER A 407 -19.58 20.63 3.07
N ARG A 408 -19.44 21.65 3.92
CA ARG A 408 -19.36 21.54 5.37
C ARG A 408 -20.57 22.20 6.02
N LEU A 409 -21.00 21.67 7.16
CA LEU A 409 -22.03 22.30 7.97
C LEU A 409 -21.46 23.55 8.65
N ASP A 410 -22.09 24.70 8.42
CA ASP A 410 -21.77 26.00 9.01
C ASP A 410 -23.08 26.68 9.43
N ASN A 411 -23.23 27.03 10.70
CA ASN A 411 -24.45 27.68 11.22
C ASN A 411 -25.76 27.04 10.70
N GLU A 412 -25.84 25.71 10.74
CA GLU A 412 -26.97 24.88 10.27
C GLU A 412 -27.17 24.78 8.74
N GLU A 413 -26.34 25.43 7.93
CA GLU A 413 -26.38 25.35 6.47
C GLU A 413 -25.18 24.60 5.90
N MET A 414 -25.35 23.97 4.74
CA MET A 414 -24.25 23.33 4.03
C MET A 414 -23.57 24.36 3.13
N VAL A 415 -22.32 24.70 3.47
CA VAL A 415 -21.50 25.66 2.71
C VAL A 415 -20.41 24.90 1.96
N LYS A 416 -20.30 25.14 0.66
CA LYS A 416 -19.27 24.53 -0.20
C LYS A 416 -17.86 24.88 0.33
N ASP A 417 -17.00 23.87 0.45
CA ASP A 417 -15.62 24.01 0.88
C ASP A 417 -14.67 23.14 0.04
N ASP A 418 -14.07 23.76 -0.98
CA ASP A 418 -13.14 23.09 -1.90
C ASP A 418 -11.83 22.64 -1.23
N GLN A 419 -11.54 23.09 -0.01
CA GLN A 419 -10.39 22.63 0.76
C GLN A 419 -10.65 21.32 1.50
N VAL A 420 -11.92 20.88 1.60
CA VAL A 420 -12.23 19.55 2.10
C VAL A 420 -11.83 18.52 1.04
N LYS A 421 -10.95 17.60 1.41
CA LYS A 421 -10.47 16.52 0.53
C LYS A 421 -10.53 15.19 1.25
N VAL A 422 -10.94 14.15 0.54
CA VAL A 422 -10.87 12.78 1.03
C VAL A 422 -9.91 12.00 0.13
N SER A 423 -9.00 11.26 0.73
CA SER A 423 -7.95 10.53 0.00
C SER A 423 -7.69 9.18 0.64
N SER A 424 -7.15 8.21 -0.10
CA SER A 424 -6.67 6.97 0.51
C SER A 424 -5.50 7.28 1.44
N SER A 425 -5.44 6.71 2.65
CA SER A 425 -4.33 7.04 3.58
C SER A 425 -2.96 6.58 3.05
N SER A 426 -2.93 5.62 2.12
CA SER A 426 -1.75 5.17 1.40
C SER A 426 -1.19 6.21 0.42
N SER A 427 -2.02 7.12 -0.08
CA SER A 427 -1.60 8.19 -0.99
C SER A 427 -1.18 9.47 -0.27
N LEU A 428 -1.29 9.54 1.06
CA LEU A 428 -0.74 10.68 1.80
C LEU A 428 0.79 10.63 1.71
N GLY A 429 1.39 11.62 1.04
CA GLY A 429 2.83 11.86 1.05
C GLY A 429 3.31 12.34 2.43
N LYS A 430 3.31 11.44 3.43
CA LYS A 430 3.76 11.72 4.80
C LYS A 430 5.27 12.01 4.76
N PRO A 431 5.75 13.21 5.16
CA PRO A 431 7.17 13.49 5.21
C PRO A 431 7.85 12.51 6.15
N VAL A 432 8.89 11.86 5.63
CA VAL A 432 9.74 10.97 6.42
C VAL A 432 10.47 11.74 7.51
N LYS A 433 10.77 13.01 7.26
CA LYS A 433 11.50 13.91 8.14
C LYS A 433 10.78 15.24 8.21
N LEU A 434 10.86 15.85 9.39
CA LEU A 434 10.46 17.23 9.65
C LEU A 434 11.59 17.90 10.42
N HIS A 435 11.86 19.17 10.14
CA HIS A 435 12.72 20.02 10.94
C HIS A 435 11.87 20.97 11.77
N VAL A 436 12.05 20.95 13.09
CA VAL A 436 11.33 21.80 14.04
C VAL A 436 12.29 22.86 14.56
N SER A 437 11.95 24.14 14.37
CA SER A 437 12.67 25.27 14.92
C SER A 437 11.89 25.85 16.10
N THR A 438 12.56 26.07 17.24
CA THR A 438 11.95 26.64 18.47
C THR A 438 12.90 27.67 19.09
N PRO A 439 13.07 28.86 18.48
CA PRO A 439 14.13 29.79 18.86
C PRO A 439 13.84 30.55 20.16
N SER A 440 12.57 30.80 20.50
CA SER A 440 12.18 31.67 21.62
C SER A 440 11.93 30.93 22.95
N GLY A 441 12.52 29.74 23.13
CA GLY A 441 12.34 28.89 24.32
C GLY A 441 12.03 27.45 23.93
N GLN A 442 12.07 26.51 24.90
CA GLN A 442 11.90 25.07 24.63
C GLN A 442 12.86 24.53 23.55
N GLN A 443 14.07 25.09 23.42
CA GLN A 443 15.07 24.75 22.41
C GLN A 443 15.40 23.25 22.35
N ASN A 444 15.27 22.55 23.47
CA ASN A 444 15.42 21.09 23.55
C ASN A 444 14.37 20.32 22.73
N CYS A 445 13.28 20.96 22.30
CA CYS A 445 12.27 20.42 21.39
C CYS A 445 12.62 20.65 19.92
N GLY A 446 13.58 21.53 19.61
CA GLY A 446 14.02 21.78 18.24
C GLY A 446 14.85 20.64 17.65
N GLY A 447 15.05 20.67 16.35
CA GLY A 447 15.87 19.72 15.60
C GLY A 447 15.06 18.80 14.69
N GLU A 448 15.65 17.68 14.31
CA GLU A 448 15.07 16.78 13.30
C GLU A 448 14.13 15.76 13.93
N TYR A 449 12.99 15.54 13.31
CA TYR A 449 11.96 14.59 13.70
C TYR A 449 11.76 13.57 12.57
N LEU A 450 11.87 12.29 12.89
CA LEU A 450 11.67 11.20 11.93
C LEU A 450 10.32 10.53 12.12
N LEU A 451 9.65 10.30 11.01
CA LEU A 451 8.40 9.55 10.95
C LEU A 451 8.64 8.14 11.52
N VAL A 452 7.80 7.76 12.49
CA VAL A 452 7.82 6.43 13.07
C VAL A 452 6.97 5.52 12.18
N ALA A 453 7.63 4.68 11.39
CA ALA A 453 6.96 3.84 10.41
C ALA A 453 5.93 2.90 11.06
N GLY A 454 4.71 2.89 10.53
CA GLY A 454 3.62 2.03 11.01
C GLY A 454 2.98 2.49 12.33
N GLU A 455 3.50 3.52 12.99
CA GLU A 455 2.91 4.07 14.20
C GLU A 455 2.11 5.34 13.90
N SER A 456 1.01 5.51 14.63
CA SER A 456 0.16 6.69 14.58
C SER A 456 -0.27 7.07 16.00
N ALA A 457 -0.57 8.34 16.20
CA ALA A 457 -1.14 8.87 17.42
C ALA A 457 -2.46 9.55 17.07
N ASN A 458 -3.54 9.11 17.71
CA ASN A 458 -4.90 9.63 17.49
C ASN A 458 -5.30 9.70 16.01
N GLY A 459 -4.90 8.69 15.23
CA GLY A 459 -5.19 8.58 13.80
C GLY A 459 -4.41 9.54 12.91
N SER A 460 -3.32 10.12 13.39
CA SER A 460 -2.39 10.90 12.55
C SER A 460 -0.97 10.36 12.68
N PRO A 461 -0.08 10.62 11.70
CA PRO A 461 1.28 10.09 11.77
C PRO A 461 2.04 10.60 13.00
N LEU A 462 3.00 9.80 13.45
CA LEU A 462 3.80 10.08 14.64
C LEU A 462 5.26 10.33 14.21
N TRP A 463 5.87 11.42 14.67
CA TRP A 463 7.30 11.66 14.47
C TRP A 463 8.05 11.69 15.80
N LYS A 464 9.25 11.14 15.82
CA LYS A 464 10.15 11.11 16.98
C LYS A 464 11.38 11.97 16.71
N GLN A 465 11.74 12.82 17.67
CA GLN A 465 12.95 13.63 17.61
C GLN A 465 14.21 12.74 17.53
N MET A 466 15.13 13.06 16.63
CA MET A 466 16.42 12.41 16.49
C MET A 466 17.31 12.69 17.69
N GLY A 467 17.81 11.64 18.34
CA GLY A 467 18.68 11.74 19.53
C GLY A 467 17.99 12.29 20.78
N GLY A 468 16.70 12.62 20.71
CA GLY A 468 15.98 13.29 21.77
C GLY A 468 14.83 12.48 22.38
N LYS A 469 14.11 13.13 23.30
CA LYS A 469 13.02 12.53 24.10
C LYS A 469 11.64 13.08 23.73
N TYR A 470 11.53 13.85 22.65
CA TYR A 470 10.28 14.47 22.24
C TYR A 470 9.67 13.76 21.03
N TRP A 471 8.35 13.82 20.96
CA TRP A 471 7.53 13.30 19.87
C TRP A 471 6.61 14.41 19.39
N LEU A 472 6.44 14.50 18.08
CA LEU A 472 5.44 15.33 17.42
C LEU A 472 4.28 14.43 17.02
N TYR A 473 3.10 14.71 17.57
CA TYR A 473 1.95 13.82 17.48
C TYR A 473 0.63 14.62 17.49
N SER A 474 -0.45 14.05 16.96
CA SER A 474 -1.78 14.67 17.03
C SER A 474 -2.38 14.36 18.40
N GLY A 475 -2.81 15.38 19.14
CA GLY A 475 -3.48 15.22 20.44
C GLY A 475 -4.95 14.84 20.32
N THR A 476 -5.55 14.38 21.42
CA THR A 476 -6.99 14.08 21.47
C THR A 476 -7.89 15.29 21.24
N ASN A 477 -7.36 16.50 21.40
CA ASN A 477 -8.00 17.77 21.06
C ASN A 477 -7.83 18.18 19.59
N GLY A 478 -7.16 17.37 18.77
CA GLY A 478 -6.94 17.66 17.36
C GLY A 478 -5.90 18.74 17.09
N LEU A 479 -5.08 19.12 18.07
CA LEU A 479 -3.90 19.97 17.87
C LEU A 479 -2.68 19.10 17.53
N TRP A 480 -1.71 19.65 16.79
CA TRP A 480 -0.37 19.06 16.76
C TRP A 480 0.35 19.41 18.05
N ILE A 481 1.00 18.43 18.67
CA ILE A 481 1.63 18.56 19.98
C ILE A 481 3.04 18.03 19.92
N ILE A 482 4.00 18.78 20.48
CA ILE A 482 5.31 18.24 20.84
C ILE A 482 5.32 17.90 22.32
N GLY A 483 5.44 16.62 22.64
CA GLY A 483 5.39 16.09 24.00
C GLY A 483 6.53 15.11 24.29
N GLY A 484 6.85 14.97 25.58
CA GLY A 484 7.92 14.09 26.05
C GLY A 484 7.45 12.68 26.42
N SER A 485 8.21 12.01 27.29
CA SER A 485 7.96 10.62 27.72
C SER A 485 6.60 10.41 28.40
N GLY A 486 6.00 11.46 28.97
CA GLY A 486 4.67 11.40 29.55
C GLY A 486 3.58 11.09 28.52
N ALA A 487 3.66 11.66 27.31
CA ALA A 487 2.73 11.36 26.22
C ALA A 487 2.92 9.92 25.74
N LYS A 488 4.17 9.47 25.56
CA LYS A 488 4.50 8.09 25.19
C LYS A 488 3.96 7.06 26.18
N ARG A 489 4.07 7.31 27.50
CA ARG A 489 3.53 6.39 28.53
C ARG A 489 2.01 6.20 28.44
N LYS A 490 1.30 7.17 27.87
CA LYS A 490 -0.14 7.10 27.59
C LYS A 490 -0.44 6.64 26.16
N ASN A 491 0.55 6.08 25.44
CA ASN A 491 0.44 5.75 24.02
C ASN A 491 -0.06 6.92 23.16
N PHE A 492 0.29 8.15 23.55
CA PHE A 492 -0.12 9.40 22.92
C PHE A 492 -1.64 9.68 22.96
N ASP A 493 -2.41 8.90 23.72
CA ASP A 493 -3.83 9.16 24.02
C ASP A 493 -3.96 10.25 25.11
N CYS A 494 -3.54 11.46 24.73
CA CYS A 494 -3.64 12.65 25.57
C CYS A 494 -3.47 13.94 24.77
N SER A 495 -3.77 15.06 25.41
CA SER A 495 -3.51 16.42 24.94
C SER A 495 -2.34 17.09 25.69
N ARG A 496 -1.37 16.32 26.22
CA ARG A 496 -0.26 16.85 27.04
C ARG A 496 1.07 16.98 26.27
N GLY A 497 1.50 18.22 26.05
CA GLY A 497 2.83 18.56 25.55
C GLY A 497 3.34 19.90 26.07
N VAL A 498 4.44 20.35 25.45
CA VAL A 498 5.12 21.61 25.77
C VAL A 498 5.05 22.62 24.62
N ILE A 499 4.71 22.16 23.41
CA ILE A 499 4.44 23.01 22.23
C ILE A 499 3.18 22.48 21.55
N TYR A 500 2.32 23.38 21.07
CA TYR A 500 1.03 23.08 20.46
C TYR A 500 0.84 23.92 19.20
N SER A 501 0.17 23.38 18.18
CA SER A 501 -0.43 24.25 17.17
C SER A 501 -1.54 25.08 17.83
N GLN A 502 -1.69 26.35 17.45
CA GLN A 502 -2.74 27.21 18.00
C GLN A 502 -4.14 26.73 17.59
N THR A 503 -4.27 26.17 16.38
CA THR A 503 -5.53 25.72 15.80
C THR A 503 -5.55 24.20 15.60
N PRO A 504 -6.75 23.57 15.67
CA PRO A 504 -6.93 22.18 15.27
C PRO A 504 -6.49 21.94 13.83
N HIS A 505 -5.70 20.89 13.62
CA HIS A 505 -5.03 20.69 12.33
C HIS A 505 -5.98 20.26 11.20
N GLY A 506 -7.21 19.82 11.50
CA GLY A 506 -8.19 19.47 10.45
C GLY A 506 -7.70 18.39 9.50
N GLY A 507 -6.85 17.47 9.96
CA GLY A 507 -6.20 16.45 9.13
C GLY A 507 -4.93 16.91 8.38
N GLN A 508 -4.60 18.20 8.40
CA GLN A 508 -3.34 18.70 7.83
C GLN A 508 -2.13 18.13 8.58
N LEU A 509 -1.03 17.90 7.86
CA LEU A 509 0.24 17.48 8.46
C LEU A 509 0.91 18.66 9.19
N PRO A 510 1.85 18.41 10.13
CA PRO A 510 2.36 19.48 11.00
C PRO A 510 3.00 20.65 10.27
N HIS A 511 3.68 20.40 9.15
CA HIS A 511 4.32 21.43 8.31
C HIS A 511 3.35 22.19 7.40
N GLN A 512 2.09 21.73 7.31
CA GLN A 512 1.05 22.33 6.48
C GLN A 512 0.12 23.21 7.31
N VAL A 513 0.10 23.05 8.64
CA VAL A 513 -0.76 23.86 9.50
C VAL A 513 -0.32 25.31 9.45
N SER A 514 -1.24 26.16 9.00
CA SER A 514 -1.12 27.60 9.06
C SER A 514 -1.47 28.11 10.47
N GLY A 515 -0.75 29.14 10.92
CA GLY A 515 -0.99 29.78 12.22
C GLY A 515 0.22 29.78 13.14
N VAL A 516 0.03 30.33 14.33
CA VAL A 516 1.08 30.44 15.35
C VAL A 516 1.16 29.13 16.13
N TRP A 517 2.32 28.83 16.70
CA TRP A 517 2.47 27.74 17.67
C TRP A 517 2.52 28.33 19.09
N LEU A 518 1.95 27.60 20.04
CA LEU A 518 2.00 27.94 21.45
C LEU A 518 3.14 27.16 22.11
N ARG A 519 3.88 27.78 23.02
CA ARG A 519 4.89 27.11 23.85
C ARG A 519 4.64 27.33 25.33
N LEU A 520 4.99 26.33 26.14
CA LEU A 520 4.93 26.43 27.60
C LEU A 520 6.04 27.35 28.12
N GLN A 521 5.66 28.42 28.80
CA GLN A 521 6.54 29.33 29.53
C GLN A 521 6.08 29.41 30.99
N GLY A 522 6.86 28.84 31.91
CA GLY A 522 6.44 28.69 33.29
C GLY A 522 5.22 27.77 33.40
N GLN A 523 4.07 28.34 33.78
CA GLN A 523 2.78 27.62 33.88
C GLN A 523 1.79 27.96 32.76
N GLU A 524 2.14 28.88 31.85
CA GLU A 524 1.22 29.38 30.83
C GLU A 524 1.70 29.05 29.41
N PHE A 525 0.76 29.01 28.47
CA PHE A 525 1.04 28.87 27.05
C PHE A 525 1.08 30.24 26.39
N VAL A 526 2.21 30.56 25.77
CA VAL A 526 2.40 31.82 25.05
C VAL A 526 2.55 31.56 23.56
N GLU A 527 2.03 32.48 22.75
CA GLU A 527 2.21 32.46 21.30
C GLU A 527 3.68 32.70 20.91
N ASP A 528 4.17 31.91 19.97
CA ASP A 528 5.52 32.02 19.42
C ASP A 528 5.49 31.80 17.91
N SER A 529 5.37 32.92 17.18
CA SER A 529 5.34 32.93 15.71
C SER A 529 6.68 32.52 15.08
N LYS A 530 7.74 32.39 15.87
CA LYS A 530 9.05 31.94 15.37
C LYS A 530 9.21 30.43 15.40
N ILE A 531 8.28 29.70 16.01
CA ILE A 531 8.26 28.24 15.92
C ILE A 531 7.81 27.85 14.52
N SER A 532 8.59 27.01 13.86
CA SER A 532 8.26 26.51 12.53
C SER A 532 8.54 25.02 12.41
N ILE A 533 7.73 24.35 11.59
CA ILE A 533 7.92 22.95 11.22
C ILE A 533 7.97 22.89 9.71
N VAL A 534 9.09 22.44 9.15
CA VAL A 534 9.32 22.33 7.71
C VAL A 534 9.73 20.91 7.33
N GLN A 535 9.62 20.56 6.06
CA GLN A 535 10.01 19.25 5.54
C GLN A 535 11.52 19.13 5.35
#